data_AF-A0A940CJE0-F1
#
_entry.id   AF-A0A940CJE0-F1
#
_cell.length_a   1.000
_cell.length_b   1.000
_cell.length_c   1.000
_cell.angle_alpha   90.00
_cell.angle_beta   90.00
_cell.angle_gamma   90.00
#
_symmetry.space_group_name_H-M   'P 1'
#
loop_
_entity.id
_entity.type
_entity.pdbx_description
1 polymer ?
#
loop_
_entity_poly.entity_id
_entity_poly.type
_entity_poly.pdbx_seq_one_letter_code
_entity_poly.pdbx_strand_id
1 'polypeptide(L)' 'MKYWLLKTEPEKWSWKDQVKCGFKGSLWDGIRNYQARNNLKKMSC' A
#
# COMPACT_ATOMS: atom_id res chain seq x y z
N MET A 1 6.07 -18.24 0.92
CA MET A 1 6.06 -16.78 1.22
C MET A 1 5.08 -16.09 0.29
N LYS A 2 4.29 -15.13 0.76
CA LYS A 2 3.34 -14.38 -0.07
C LYS A 2 3.97 -13.03 -0.45
N TYR A 3 4.04 -12.75 -1.74
CA TYR A 3 4.52 -11.47 -2.27
C TYR A 3 3.35 -10.64 -2.75
N TRP A 4 3.42 -9.33 -2.54
CA TRP A 4 2.35 -8.40 -2.84
C TRP A 4 2.91 -7.25 -3.65
N LEU A 5 2.20 -6.88 -4.71
CA LEU A 5 2.53 -5.73 -5.55
C LEU A 5 1.51 -4.63 -5.30
N LEU A 6 1.97 -3.49 -4.82
CA LEU A 6 1.17 -2.29 -4.68
C LEU A 6 1.45 -1.35 -5.85
N LYS A 7 0.40 -0.79 -6.44
CA LYS A 7 0.49 0.19 -7.52
C LYS A 7 0.06 1.55 -6.95
N THR A 8 0.92 2.56 -7.09
CA THR A 8 0.60 3.97 -6.80
C THR A 8 0.80 4.82 -8.04
N GLU A 9 0.01 5.89 -8.12
CA GLU A 9 0.27 6.96 -9.07
C GLU A 9 1.32 7.90 -8.47
N PRO A 10 2.40 8.25 -9.21
CA PRO A 10 3.47 9.10 -8.69
C PRO A 10 3.02 10.51 -8.33
N GLU A 11 1.89 10.98 -8.89
CA GLU A 11 1.28 12.28 -8.57
C GLU A 11 0.58 12.29 -7.21
N LYS A 12 0.08 11.13 -6.74
CA LYS A 12 -0.60 11.01 -5.44
C LYS A 12 0.31 10.52 -4.33
N TRP A 13 1.15 9.54 -4.64
CA TRP A 13 2.09 8.96 -3.69
C TRP A 13 3.35 8.50 -4.39
N SER A 14 4.39 9.32 -4.33
CA SER A 14 5.66 9.05 -4.97
C SER A 14 6.57 8.20 -4.08
N TRP A 15 7.58 7.59 -4.69
CA TRP A 15 8.63 6.90 -3.93
C TRP A 15 9.33 7.82 -2.93
N LYS A 16 9.46 9.12 -3.23
CA LYS A 16 10.07 10.09 -2.31
C LYS A 16 9.22 10.28 -1.05
N ASP A 17 7.90 10.24 -1.19
CA ASP A 17 6.98 10.36 -0.06
C ASP A 17 7.03 9.10 0.82
N GLN A 18 7.14 7.93 0.19
CA GLN A 18 7.37 6.66 0.90
C GLN A 18 8.68 6.68 1.70
N VAL A 19 9.78 7.15 1.09
CA VAL A 19 11.09 7.26 1.76
C VAL A 19 11.03 8.27 2.91
N LYS A 20 10.32 9.38 2.75
CA LYS A 20 10.11 10.37 3.83
C LYS A 20 9.31 9.82 5.00
N CYS A 21 8.28 8.99 4.76
CA CYS A 21 7.50 8.38 5.83
C CYS A 21 8.29 7.35 6.65
N GLY A 22 9.31 6.72 6.05
CA GLY A 22 10.24 5.84 6.74
C GLY A 22 9.52 4.75 7.56
N PHE A 23 10.04 4.47 8.76
CA PHE A 23 9.52 3.41 9.64
C PHE A 23 8.13 3.67 10.23
N LYS A 24 7.64 4.91 10.21
CA LYS A 24 6.26 5.20 10.65
C LYS A 24 5.23 4.61 9.70
N GLY A 25 5.62 4.34 8.46
CA GLY A 25 4.71 3.89 7.42
C GLY A 25 3.62 4.93 7.13
N SER A 26 2.73 4.56 6.24
CA SER A 26 1.58 5.38 5.87
C SER A 26 0.37 4.48 5.77
N LEU A 27 -0.78 4.95 6.24
CA LEU A 27 -2.02 4.20 6.08
C LEU A 27 -2.38 4.18 4.58
N TRP A 28 -2.53 2.98 4.02
CA TRP A 28 -2.96 2.83 2.64
C TRP A 28 -4.47 2.97 2.54
N ASP A 29 -4.95 4.21 2.59
CA ASP A 29 -6.35 4.56 2.45
C ASP A 29 -6.78 4.65 0.97
N GLY A 30 -8.08 4.64 0.69
CA GLY A 30 -8.65 4.86 -0.64
C GLY A 30 -8.96 3.61 -1.46
N ILE A 31 -8.93 2.42 -0.85
CA ILE A 31 -9.18 1.16 -1.56
C ILE A 31 -10.67 0.93 -1.74
N ARG A 32 -11.13 1.24 -2.97
CA ARG A 32 -12.50 1.02 -3.42
C ARG A 32 -12.71 -0.35 -4.08
N ASN A 33 -11.62 -1.08 -4.34
CA ASN A 33 -11.70 -2.43 -4.92
C ASN A 33 -11.78 -3.50 -3.81
N TYR A 34 -12.88 -4.27 -3.81
CA TYR A 34 -13.13 -5.32 -2.83
C TYR A 34 -12.06 -6.42 -2.83
N GLN A 35 -11.53 -6.80 -3.99
CA GLN A 35 -10.47 -7.80 -4.12
C GLN A 35 -9.16 -7.30 -3.53
N ALA A 36 -8.77 -6.04 -3.81
CA ALA A 36 -7.57 -5.43 -3.23
C ALA A 36 -7.65 -5.35 -1.70
N ARG A 37 -8.83 -4.99 -1.15
CA ARG A 37 -9.07 -5.01 0.30
C ARG A 37 -8.90 -6.40 0.90
N ASN A 38 -9.46 -7.43 0.26
CA ASN A 38 -9.34 -8.81 0.73
C ASN A 38 -7.89 -9.33 0.64
N ASN A 39 -7.13 -8.88 -0.36
CA ASN A 39 -5.71 -9.19 -0.50
C ASN A 39 -4.88 -8.58 0.65
N LEU A 40 -5.13 -7.32 1.01
CA LEU A 40 -4.47 -6.69 2.17
C LEU A 40 -4.80 -7.39 3.48
N LYS A 41 -6.05 -7.82 3.69
CA LYS A 41 -6.41 -8.63 4.86
C LYS A 41 -5.64 -9.96 4.93
N LYS A 42 -5.23 -10.51 3.78
CA LYS A 42 -4.43 -11.74 3.68
C LYS A 42 -2.92 -11.49 3.84
N MET A 43 -2.48 -10.24 3.97
CA MET A 43 -1.07 -9.90 4.25
C MET A 43 -0.70 -10.09 5.72
N SER A 44 -1.66 -10.01 6.64
CA SER A 44 -1.42 -10.05 8.09
C SER A 44 -1.48 -11.45 8.70
N CYS A 45 -1.00 -12.49 8.00
CA CYS A 45 -0.83 -13.84 8.56
C CYS A 45 0.64 -14.16 8.77
#